data_AF-A0A7D7ZYQ0-F1
#
_entry.id   AF-A0A7D7ZYQ0-F1
#
_cell.length_a   1.000
_cell.length_b   1.000
_cell.length_c   1.000
_cell.angle_alpha   90.00
_cell.angle_beta   90.00
_cell.angle_gamma   90.00
#
_symmetry.space_group_name_H-M   'P 1'
#
loop_
_entity.id
_entity.type
_entity.pdbx_description
1 polymer ?
#
loop_
_entity_poly.entity_id
_entity_poly.type
_entity_poly.pdbx_seq_one_letter_code
_entity_poly.pdbx_strand_id
1 'polypeptide(L)'
;MPKVRKNIYDVLRGSFLTDESAFKNWRIIIFIVLLLLMMISGAHDADKKVVKISELHKKRIALREAYIASETLLMQMKMESNIRQKAKEIGLFPTHTPPTKIRVISKKE
;
A
#
# COMPACT_ATOMS: atom_id res chain seq x y z
N MET A 1 12.62 -57.30 0.16
CA MET A 1 11.78 -56.06 0.19
C MET A 1 11.09 -55.69 1.54
N PRO A 2 11.12 -56.47 2.65
CA PRO A 2 10.36 -56.09 3.85
C PRO A 2 11.04 -55.01 4.75
N LYS A 3 12.37 -54.85 4.68
CA LYS A 3 13.13 -53.92 5.55
C LYS A 3 12.75 -52.44 5.36
N VAL A 4 12.57 -51.99 4.11
CA VAL A 4 12.26 -50.58 3.83
C VAL A 4 10.87 -50.19 4.34
N ARG A 5 9.88 -51.07 4.18
CA ARG A 5 8.52 -50.85 4.71
C ARG A 5 8.51 -50.79 6.23
N LYS A 6 9.32 -51.63 6.88
CA LYS A 6 9.45 -51.65 8.35
C LYS A 6 10.06 -50.34 8.87
N ASN A 7 11.12 -49.84 8.24
CA ASN A 7 11.74 -48.57 8.63
C ASN A 7 10.80 -47.36 8.48
N ILE A 8 10.04 -47.28 7.38
CA ILE A 8 9.06 -46.18 7.18
C ILE A 8 7.94 -46.29 8.22
N TYR A 9 7.45 -47.51 8.47
CA TYR A 9 6.43 -47.77 9.48
C TYR A 9 6.91 -47.45 10.90
N ASP A 10 8.16 -47.77 11.23
CA ASP A 10 8.77 -47.47 12.54
C ASP A 10 8.97 -45.97 12.74
N VAL A 11 9.29 -45.21 11.68
CA VAL A 11 9.35 -43.74 11.72
C VAL A 11 7.96 -43.14 11.93
N LEU A 12 6.95 -43.60 11.17
CA LEU A 12 5.56 -43.15 11.29
C LEU A 12 4.94 -43.49 12.65
N ARG A 13 5.31 -44.63 13.24
CA ARG A 13 4.84 -45.08 14.55
C ARG A 13 5.56 -44.38 15.71
N GLY A 14 6.57 -43.56 15.43
CA GLY A 14 7.34 -42.87 16.47
C GLY A 14 8.24 -43.81 17.26
N SER A 15 8.71 -44.91 16.67
CA SER A 15 9.68 -45.81 17.29
C SER A 15 10.94 -45.06 17.75
N PHE A 16 11.36 -44.02 17.00
CA PHE A 16 12.45 -43.12 17.38
C PHE A 16 12.25 -42.36 18.70
N LEU A 17 10.99 -42.24 19.18
CA LEU A 17 10.59 -41.55 20.41
C LEU A 17 10.46 -42.50 21.61
N THR A 18 10.25 -43.80 21.37
CA THR A 18 9.77 -44.76 22.38
C THR A 18 10.75 -45.91 22.65
N ASP A 19 11.73 -46.11 21.77
CA ASP A 19 12.74 -47.16 21.90
C ASP A 19 13.85 -46.78 22.90
N GLU A 20 14.63 -47.75 23.40
CA GLU A 20 15.67 -47.53 24.44
C GLU A 20 16.74 -46.49 24.03
N SER A 21 16.88 -46.25 22.72
CA SER A 21 17.74 -45.23 22.11
C SER A 21 17.13 -43.81 22.05
N ALA A 22 15.90 -43.62 22.56
CA ALA A 22 15.14 -42.36 22.52
C ALA A 22 15.88 -41.17 23.16
N PHE A 23 16.73 -41.42 24.16
CA PHE A 23 17.57 -40.38 24.76
C PHE A 23 18.48 -39.67 23.73
N LYS A 24 18.94 -40.38 22.69
CA LYS A 24 19.76 -39.79 21.61
C LYS A 24 18.92 -38.97 20.62
N ASN A 25 17.63 -39.29 20.47
CA ASN A 25 16.70 -38.64 19.54
C ASN A 25 15.93 -37.47 20.16
N TRP A 26 15.96 -37.31 21.48
CA TRP A 26 15.29 -36.21 22.18
C TRP A 26 15.66 -34.81 21.65
N ARG A 27 16.92 -34.61 21.22
CA ARG A 27 17.37 -33.36 20.57
C ARG A 27 16.64 -33.07 19.26
N ILE A 28 16.28 -34.10 18.49
CA ILE A 28 15.54 -33.97 17.22
C ILE A 28 14.09 -33.56 17.49
N ILE A 29 13.48 -34.06 18.56
CA ILE A 29 12.11 -33.68 18.96
C ILE A 29 12.07 -32.18 19.28
N ILE A 30 12.98 -31.71 20.12
CA ILE A 30 13.07 -30.28 20.48
C ILE A 30 13.27 -29.44 19.22
N PHE A 31 14.11 -29.89 18.29
CA PHE A 31 14.33 -29.21 17.02
C PHE A 31 13.05 -29.10 16.18
N ILE A 32 12.30 -30.19 16.02
CA ILE A 32 11.04 -30.20 15.26
C ILE A 32 9.99 -29.33 15.94
N VAL A 33 9.84 -29.42 17.26
CA VAL A 33 8.89 -28.59 18.02
C VAL A 33 9.24 -27.11 17.88
N LEU A 34 10.52 -26.74 17.98
CA LEU A 34 10.98 -25.36 17.78
C LEU A 34 10.68 -24.87 16.36
N LEU A 35 10.89 -25.71 15.35
CA LEU A 35 10.58 -25.40 13.95
C LEU A 35 9.08 -25.18 13.76
N LEU A 36 8.24 -26.04 14.35
CA LEU A 36 6.78 -25.89 14.33
C LEU A 36 6.34 -24.58 15.00
N LEU A 37 6.91 -24.24 16.17
CA LEU A 37 6.62 -22.98 16.86
C LEU A 37 7.05 -21.76 16.02
N MET A 38 8.21 -21.84 15.37
CA MET A 38 8.70 -20.77 14.48
C MET A 38 7.79 -20.58 13.27
N MET A 39 7.29 -21.68 12.69
CA MET A 39 6.37 -21.65 11.55
C MET A 39 5.01 -21.04 11.92
N ILE A 40 4.43 -21.45 13.06
CA ILE A 40 3.16 -20.90 13.55
C ILE A 40 3.30 -19.41 13.83
N SER A 41 4.39 -19.00 14.49
CA SER A 41 4.66 -17.59 14.79
C SER A 41 4.81 -16.76 13.51
N GLY A 42 5.58 -17.25 12.54
CA GLY A 42 5.78 -16.58 11.26
C GLY A 42 4.49 -16.42 10.46
N ALA A 43 3.61 -17.43 10.45
CA ALA A 43 2.32 -17.37 9.79
C ALA A 43 1.41 -16.29 10.42
N HIS A 44 1.33 -16.27 11.75
CA HIS A 44 0.50 -15.31 12.46
C HIS A 44 0.95 -13.84 12.27
N ASP A 45 2.26 -13.61 12.19
CA ASP A 45 2.80 -12.29 11.89
C ASP A 45 2.56 -11.85 10.43
N ALA A 46 2.55 -12.80 9.50
CA ALA A 46 2.19 -12.52 8.11
C ALA A 46 0.72 -12.10 8.01
N ASP A 47 -0.19 -12.79 8.67
CA ASP A 47 -1.62 -12.46 8.68
C ASP A 47 -1.87 -11.05 9.23
N LYS A 48 -1.23 -10.68 10.34
CA LYS A 48 -1.31 -9.32 10.91
C LYS A 48 -0.83 -8.26 9.92
N LYS A 49 0.26 -8.53 9.19
CA LYS A 49 0.78 -7.61 8.18
C LYS A 49 -0.20 -7.43 7.02
N VAL A 50 -0.86 -8.51 6.57
CA VAL A 50 -1.86 -8.44 5.49
C VAL A 50 -3.04 -7.55 5.88
N VAL A 51 -3.57 -7.68 7.10
CA VAL A 51 -4.64 -6.80 7.60
C VAL A 51 -4.17 -5.34 7.60
N LYS A 52 -2.98 -5.06 8.13
CA LYS A 52 -2.41 -3.71 8.14
C LYS A 52 -2.22 -3.13 6.74
N ILE A 53 -1.79 -3.95 5.77
CA ILE A 53 -1.67 -3.54 4.36
C ILE A 53 -3.03 -3.14 3.80
N SER A 54 -4.08 -3.91 4.09
CA SER A 54 -5.45 -3.59 3.64
C SER A 54 -5.94 -2.25 4.21
N GLU A 55 -5.69 -1.99 5.50
CA GLU A 55 -6.03 -0.69 6.12
C GLU A 55 -5.28 0.48 5.49
N LEU A 56 -3.96 0.33 5.26
CA LEU A 56 -3.15 1.34 4.60
C LEU A 56 -3.57 1.56 3.15
N HIS A 57 -3.98 0.50 2.46
CA HIS A 57 -4.49 0.59 1.10
C HIS A 57 -5.78 1.40 1.03
N LYS A 58 -6.72 1.17 1.94
CA LYS A 58 -7.95 1.97 2.05
C LYS A 58 -7.64 3.45 2.29
N LYS A 59 -6.71 3.75 3.21
CA LYS A 59 -6.28 5.13 3.47
C LYS A 59 -5.68 5.77 2.21
N ARG A 60 -4.82 5.05 1.48
CA ARG A 60 -4.21 5.53 0.24
C ARG A 60 -5.26 5.89 -0.81
N ILE A 61 -6.28 5.05 -0.99
CA ILE A 61 -7.37 5.31 -1.94
C ILE A 61 -8.12 6.58 -1.53
N ALA A 62 -8.54 6.68 -0.26
CA ALA A 62 -9.27 7.85 0.23
C ALA A 62 -8.49 9.17 0.03
N LEU A 63 -7.18 9.17 0.31
CA LEU A 63 -6.33 10.34 0.06
C LEU A 63 -6.23 10.65 -1.44
N ARG A 64 -6.15 9.63 -2.30
CA ARG A 64 -6.08 9.82 -3.76
C ARG A 64 -7.38 10.41 -4.32
N GLU A 65 -8.52 9.94 -3.83
CA GLU A 65 -9.84 10.48 -4.19
C GLU A 65 -9.95 11.95 -3.78
N ALA A 66 -9.57 12.29 -2.54
CA ALA A 66 -9.56 13.67 -2.06
C ALA A 66 -8.64 14.57 -2.92
N TYR A 67 -7.46 14.07 -3.29
CA TYR A 67 -6.53 14.79 -4.18
C TYR A 67 -7.18 15.06 -5.55
N ILE A 68 -7.76 14.05 -6.19
CA ILE A 68 -8.39 14.22 -7.52
C ILE A 68 -9.57 15.19 -7.46
N ALA A 69 -10.38 15.11 -6.40
CA ALA A 69 -11.49 16.05 -6.20
C ALA A 69 -10.98 17.49 -6.05
N SER A 70 -9.90 17.69 -5.29
CA SER A 70 -9.30 19.01 -5.11
C SER A 70 -8.72 19.56 -6.43
N GLU A 71 -8.06 18.71 -7.23
CA GLU A 71 -7.49 19.10 -8.53
C GLU A 71 -8.60 19.50 -9.51
N THR A 72 -9.67 18.70 -9.55
CA THR A 72 -10.84 18.95 -10.39
C THR A 72 -11.53 20.26 -10.03
N LEU A 73 -11.70 20.52 -8.73
CA LEU A 73 -12.27 21.78 -8.23
C LEU A 73 -11.39 22.97 -8.65
N LEU A 74 -10.07 22.84 -8.52
CA LEU A 74 -9.11 23.87 -8.92
C LEU A 74 -9.19 24.17 -10.43
N MET A 75 -9.28 23.12 -11.25
CA MET A 75 -9.45 23.25 -12.69
C MET A 75 -10.78 23.95 -13.02
N GLN A 76 -11.87 23.58 -12.35
CA GLN A 76 -13.15 24.25 -12.51
C GLN A 76 -13.06 25.73 -12.11
N MET A 77 -12.42 26.06 -11.00
CA MET A 77 -12.24 27.46 -10.58
C MET A 77 -11.40 28.27 -11.57
N LYS A 78 -10.41 27.64 -12.22
CA LYS A 78 -9.53 28.28 -13.21
C LYS A 78 -10.18 28.44 -14.60
N MET A 79 -11.27 27.72 -14.90
CA MET A 79 -11.92 27.82 -16.20
C MET A 79 -12.34 29.26 -16.50
N GLU A 80 -11.97 29.76 -17.68
CA GLU A 80 -12.27 31.12 -18.12
C GLU A 80 -13.76 31.41 -18.10
N SER A 81 -14.61 30.44 -18.46
CA SER A 81 -16.07 30.55 -18.38
C SER A 81 -16.55 30.86 -16.96
N ASN A 82 -16.01 30.15 -15.95
CA ASN A 82 -16.35 30.34 -14.54
C ASN A 82 -15.81 31.67 -14.00
N ILE A 83 -14.59 32.03 -14.38
CA ILE A 83 -14.00 33.33 -14.02
C ILE A 83 -14.84 34.46 -14.64
N ARG A 84 -15.22 34.36 -15.92
CA ARG A 84 -16.03 35.36 -16.63
C ARG A 84 -17.42 35.49 -16.02
N GLN A 85 -18.04 34.39 -15.60
CA GLN A 85 -19.33 34.42 -14.92
C GLN A 85 -19.24 35.18 -13.60
N LYS A 86 -18.25 34.85 -12.75
CA LYS A 86 -18.02 35.56 -11.48
C LYS A 86 -17.61 37.02 -11.70
N ALA A 87 -16.78 37.31 -12.70
CA ALA A 87 -16.37 38.66 -13.06
C ALA A 87 -17.57 39.53 -13.48
N LYS A 88 -18.54 38.95 -14.19
CA LYS A 88 -19.77 39.64 -14.60
C LYS A 88 -20.61 40.07 -13.40
N GLU A 89 -20.67 39.26 -12.34
CA GLU A 89 -21.39 39.58 -11.09
C GLU A 89 -20.81 40.81 -10.39
N ILE A 90 -19.49 41.02 -10.49
CA ILE A 90 -18.79 42.19 -9.92
C ILE A 90 -18.64 43.35 -10.92
N GLY A 91 -19.35 43.31 -12.05
CA GLY A 91 -19.38 44.39 -13.05
C GLY A 91 -18.17 44.46 -13.98
N LEU A 92 -17.32 43.42 -14.00
CA LEU A 92 -16.20 43.31 -14.93
C LEU A 92 -16.64 42.60 -16.22
N PHE A 93 -16.34 43.22 -17.36
CA PHE A 93 -16.68 42.70 -18.67
C PHE A 93 -15.43 42.58 -19.55
N PRO A 94 -15.36 41.56 -20.43
CA PRO A 94 -14.28 41.47 -21.40
C PRO A 94 -14.35 42.65 -22.37
N THR A 95 -13.20 43.25 -22.66
CA THR A 95 -13.08 44.34 -23.63
C THR A 95 -13.26 43.79 -25.04
N HIS A 96 -14.19 44.36 -25.82
CA HIS A 96 -14.36 44.01 -27.23
C HIS A 96 -13.28 44.62 -28.13
N THR A 97 -12.61 45.68 -27.66
CA THR A 97 -11.57 46.40 -28.39
C THR A 97 -10.21 46.18 -27.73
N PRO A 98 -9.14 46.03 -28.53
CA PRO A 98 -7.79 45.84 -28.00
C PRO A 98 -7.31 47.12 -27.27
N PRO A 99 -6.53 46.98 -26.18
CA PRO A 99 -6.03 48.12 -25.43
C PRO A 99 -5.00 48.93 -26.24
N THR A 100 -5.05 50.25 -26.11
CA THR A 100 -4.11 51.15 -26.78
C THR A 100 -2.76 51.12 -26.08
N LYS A 101 -1.70 50.74 -26.79
CA LYS A 101 -0.33 50.73 -26.25
C LYS A 101 0.23 52.16 -26.25
N ILE A 102 0.28 52.80 -25.08
CA ILE A 102 0.95 54.10 -24.92
C ILE A 102 2.45 53.85 -24.83
N ARG A 103 3.23 54.34 -25.80
CA ARG A 103 4.70 54.36 -25.76
C ARG A 103 5.15 55.80 -25.52
N VAL A 104 5.69 56.05 -24.33
CA VAL A 104 6.26 57.37 -23.99
C VAL A 104 7.60 57.50 -24.72
N ILE A 105 7.69 58.46 -25.63
CA ILE A 105 8.94 58.84 -26.29
C ILE A 105 9.41 60.11 -25.59
N SER A 106 10.40 60.01 -24.69
CA SER A 106 11.02 61.20 -24.12
C SER A 106 11.90 61.85 -25.18
N LYS A 107 11.58 63.08 -25.60
CA LYS A 107 12.53 63.92 -26.31
C LYS A 107 13.62 64.32 -25.31
N LYS A 108 14.86 63.87 -25.53
CA LYS A 108 16.03 64.49 -24.92
C LYS A 108 16.19 65.87 -25.56
N GLU A 109 16.07 66.91 -24.74
CA GLU A 109 16.73 68.20 -25.00
C GLU A 109 18.25 68.03 -24.98
#